data_AF-A0A352V983-F1
#
_entry.id   AF-A0A352V983-F1
#
_cell.length_a   1.000
_cell.length_b   1.000
_cell.length_c   1.000
_cell.angle_alpha   90.00
_cell.angle_beta   90.00
_cell.angle_gamma   90.00
#
_symmetry.space_group_name_H-M   'P 1'
#
loop_
_entity.id
_entity.type
_entity.pdbx_description
1 polymer ?
#
loop_
_entity_poly.entity_id
_entity_poly.type
_entity_poly.pdbx_seq_one_letter_code
_entity_poly.pdbx_strand_id
1 'polypeptide(L)'
;MRIIDIDKLIEIDNHIYYIKLYKGSLMLMNNMGQIIRKEIKFSIEYKPVGDPVILAEIIETDNLKIDHIMPNIIKRIEKLDKEGVLASATKGV
;
A
#
# COMPACT_ATOMS: atom_id res chain seq x y z
N MET A 1 -14.77 -9.03 2.49
CA MET A 1 -14.13 -7.69 2.60
C MET A 1 -13.63 -7.27 1.23
N ARG A 2 -13.71 -5.98 0.90
CA ARG A 2 -13.25 -5.42 -0.38
C ARG A 2 -12.40 -4.17 -0.14
N ILE A 3 -11.41 -3.95 -1.01
CA ILE A 3 -10.62 -2.71 -1.03
C ILE A 3 -11.44 -1.63 -1.73
N ILE A 4 -11.59 -0.49 -1.07
CA ILE A 4 -12.16 0.71 -1.65
C ILE A 4 -11.03 1.51 -2.29
N ASP A 5 -10.02 1.88 -1.49
CA ASP A 5 -8.91 2.72 -1.95
C ASP A 5 -7.68 2.66 -1.02
N ILE A 6 -6.58 3.26 -1.48
CA ILE A 6 -5.40 3.58 -0.66
C ILE A 6 -5.13 5.08 -0.81
N ASP A 7 -5.32 5.84 0.27
CA ASP A 7 -5.18 7.30 0.30
C ASP A 7 -4.11 7.76 1.30
N LYS A 8 -3.90 9.08 1.38
CA LYS A 8 -2.97 9.73 2.33
C LYS A 8 -1.55 9.16 2.28
N LEU A 9 -1.05 8.97 1.07
CA LEU A 9 0.27 8.40 0.81
C LEU A 9 1.37 9.38 1.23
N ILE A 10 2.31 8.87 2.02
CA ILE A 10 3.50 9.55 2.50
C ILE A 10 4.71 8.70 2.15
N GLU A 11 5.67 9.26 1.42
CA GLU A 11 6.99 8.63 1.21
C GLU A 11 7.83 8.82 2.47
N ILE A 12 8.20 7.74 3.15
CA ILE A 12 8.89 7.76 4.44
C ILE A 12 10.40 7.80 4.23
N ASP A 13 10.90 7.07 3.23
CA ASP A 13 12.33 6.85 3.08
C ASP A 13 12.71 6.38 1.65
N ASN A 14 13.89 6.82 1.20
CA ASN A 14 14.55 6.44 -0.05
C ASN A 14 16.08 6.21 0.14
N HIS A 15 16.56 5.86 1.35
CA HIS A 15 18.00 5.65 1.61
C HIS A 15 18.64 4.57 0.72
N ILE A 16 17.84 3.68 0.14
CA ILE A 16 18.29 2.66 -0.81
C ILE A 16 17.78 3.07 -2.19
N TYR A 17 18.69 3.32 -3.13
CA TYR A 17 18.42 3.87 -4.48
C TYR A 17 17.26 3.21 -5.25
N TYR A 18 17.00 1.93 -4.95
CA TYR A 18 16.02 1.10 -5.64
C TYR A 18 14.87 0.66 -4.73
N ILE A 19 14.82 1.07 -3.46
CA ILE A 19 13.72 0.74 -2.54
C ILE A 19 13.08 2.03 -2.05
N LYS A 20 11.79 2.18 -2.36
CA LYS A 20 10.96 3.27 -1.82
C LYS A 20 10.03 2.76 -0.75
N LEU A 21 9.95 3.49 0.35
CA LEU A 21 9.09 3.16 1.49
C LEU A 21 7.95 4.16 1.61
N TYR A 22 6.74 3.64 1.77
CA TYR A 22 5.52 4.43 1.88
C TYR A 22 4.70 4.05 3.09
N LYS A 23 3.99 5.04 3.64
CA LYS A 23 2.90 4.89 4.59
C LYS A 23 1.63 5.46 3.96
N GLY A 24 0.49 4.87 4.26
CA GLY A 24 -0.80 5.36 3.78
C GLY A 24 -1.95 4.87 4.62
N SER A 25 -3.17 5.17 4.18
CA SER A 25 -4.39 4.64 4.77
C SER A 25 -5.13 3.77 3.75
N LEU A 26 -5.32 2.51 4.14
CA LEU A 26 -6.10 1.53 3.40
C LEU A 26 -7.57 1.64 3.81
N MET A 27 -8.45 1.87 2.83
CA MET A 27 -9.88 1.90 3.01
C MET A 27 -10.50 0.56 2.58
N LEU A 28 -11.18 -0.08 3.53
CA LEU A 28 -11.81 -1.40 3.35
C LEU A 28 -13.32 -1.30 3.58
N MET A 29 -14.08 -2.13 2.88
CA MET A 29 -15.51 -2.36 3.14
C MET A 29 -15.69 -3.77 3.67
N ASN A 30 -16.35 -3.90 4.82
CA ASN A 30 -16.73 -5.22 5.34
C ASN A 30 -18.03 -5.73 4.68
N ASN A 31 -18.43 -6.96 5.01
CA ASN A 31 -19.62 -7.58 4.40
C ASN A 31 -20.94 -6.92 4.86
N MET A 32 -20.91 -6.09 5.90
CA MET A 32 -22.04 -5.31 6.40
C MET A 32 -22.11 -3.91 5.77
N GLY A 33 -21.23 -3.60 4.81
CA GLY A 33 -21.16 -2.28 4.17
C GLY A 33 -20.45 -1.20 5.01
N GLN A 34 -19.86 -1.54 6.15
CA GLN A 34 -19.14 -0.59 6.97
C GLN A 34 -17.75 -0.32 6.38
N ILE A 35 -17.36 0.95 6.38
CA ILE A 35 -16.04 1.40 5.94
C ILE A 35 -15.08 1.34 7.14
N ILE A 36 -13.97 0.64 6.96
CA ILE A 36 -12.90 0.50 7.93
C ILE A 36 -11.64 1.13 7.33
N ARG A 37 -10.99 2.02 8.07
CA ARG A 37 -9.68 2.56 7.71
C ARG A 37 -8.60 1.87 8.53
N LYS A 38 -7.55 1.44 7.87
CA LYS A 38 -6.35 0.88 8.50
C LYS A 38 -5.11 1.58 7.98
N GLU A 39 -4.09 1.63 8.82
CA GLU A 39 -2.79 2.12 8.37
C GLU A 39 -2.10 1.01 7.58
N ILE A 40 -1.45 1.38 6.48
CA ILE A 40 -0.65 0.48 5.66
C ILE A 40 0.74 1.05 5.51
N LYS A 41 1.76 0.19 5.62
CA LYS A 41 3.11 0.46 5.16
C LYS A 41 3.44 -0.48 4.03
N PHE A 42 4.15 0.01 3.03
CA PHE A 42 4.63 -0.84 1.95
C PHE A 42 5.95 -0.34 1.39
N SER A 43 6.71 -1.28 0.83
CA SER A 43 7.92 -1.00 0.06
C SER A 43 7.72 -1.39 -1.40
N ILE A 44 8.43 -0.67 -2.27
CA ILE A 44 8.59 -1.06 -3.68
C ILE A 44 10.08 -1.16 -3.96
N GLU A 45 10.54 -2.36 -4.28
CA GLU A 45 11.90 -2.66 -4.72
C GLU A 45 11.94 -2.75 -6.25
N TYR A 46 12.55 -1.76 -6.89
CA TYR A 46 12.73 -1.70 -8.34
C TYR A 46 13.98 -2.48 -8.75
N LYS A 47 13.80 -3.61 -9.43
CA LYS A 47 14.92 -4.42 -9.91
C LYS A 47 15.40 -3.93 -11.29
N PRO A 48 16.71 -4.06 -11.62
CA PRO A 48 17.21 -3.73 -12.96
C PRO A 48 16.54 -4.54 -14.08
N VAL A 49 16.11 -5.76 -13.76
CA VAL A 49 15.41 -6.67 -14.67
C VAL A 49 14.26 -7.34 -13.90
N GLY A 50 13.09 -7.42 -14.54
CA GLY A 50 11.88 -8.02 -13.98
C GLY A 50 10.93 -7.00 -13.34
N ASP A 51 9.81 -7.50 -12.82
CA ASP A 51 8.80 -6.66 -12.18
C ASP A 51 9.27 -6.16 -10.80
N PRO A 52 8.83 -4.96 -10.37
CA PRO A 52 9.08 -4.48 -9.02
C PRO A 52 8.51 -5.44 -7.97
N VAL A 53 9.24 -5.62 -6.87
CA VAL A 53 8.75 -6.40 -5.73
C VAL A 53 8.07 -5.48 -4.74
N ILE A 54 6.81 -5.78 -4.41
CA ILE A 54 6.02 -5.01 -3.46
C ILE A 54 5.80 -5.84 -2.21
N LEU A 55 6.17 -5.28 -1.06
CA LEU A 55 5.87 -5.85 0.25
C LEU A 55 4.95 -4.89 0.99
N ALA A 56 3.85 -5.39 1.56
CA ALA A 56 2.86 -4.57 2.23
C ALA A 56 2.51 -5.17 3.60
N GLU A 57 2.36 -4.29 4.59
CA GLU A 57 2.01 -4.60 5.96
C GLU A 57 0.88 -3.67 6.41
N ILE A 58 -0.17 -4.24 7.01
CA ILE A 58 -1.26 -3.46 7.62
C ILE A 58 -0.97 -3.33 9.11
N ILE A 59 -0.85 -2.09 9.56
CA ILE A 59 -0.58 -1.77 10.96
C ILE A 59 -1.92 -1.78 11.69
N GLU A 60 -2.03 -2.67 12.68
CA GLU A 60 -3.23 -3.01 13.46
C GLU A 60 -4.22 -3.98 12.80
N THR A 61 -3.92 -5.27 12.91
CA THR A 61 -4.81 -6.39 12.58
C THR A 61 -5.53 -6.91 13.82
N ASP A 62 -6.41 -6.11 14.42
CA ASP A 62 -7.41 -6.68 15.33
C ASP A 62 -8.34 -7.61 14.53
N ASN A 63 -8.09 -8.92 14.62
CA ASN A 63 -8.96 -10.02 14.18
C ASN A 63 -9.49 -10.02 12.74
N LEU A 64 -8.98 -9.15 11.86
CA LEU A 64 -9.35 -9.10 10.45
C LEU A 64 -8.50 -10.11 9.69
N LYS A 65 -9.15 -11.14 9.12
CA LYS A 65 -8.51 -12.04 8.15
C LYS A 65 -8.15 -11.24 6.90
N ILE A 66 -7.00 -10.58 6.86
CA ILE A 66 -6.58 -9.74 5.73
C ILE A 66 -5.78 -10.50 4.68
N ASP A 67 -5.33 -11.73 4.97
CA ASP A 67 -4.46 -12.51 4.07
C ASP A 67 -5.09 -12.71 2.69
N HIS A 68 -6.41 -12.97 2.66
CA HIS A 68 -7.15 -13.17 1.41
C HIS A 68 -7.27 -11.91 0.54
N ILE A 69 -7.11 -10.71 1.13
CA ILE A 69 -7.16 -9.44 0.38
C ILE A 69 -5.78 -8.90 0.04
N MET A 70 -4.71 -9.44 0.63
CA MET A 70 -3.34 -8.96 0.38
C MET A 70 -2.94 -8.94 -1.10
N PRO A 71 -3.26 -9.97 -1.92
CA PRO A 71 -2.98 -9.90 -3.36
C PRO A 71 -3.68 -8.74 -4.07
N ASN A 72 -4.88 -8.36 -3.62
CA ASN A 72 -5.61 -7.23 -4.20
C ASN A 72 -5.02 -5.89 -3.73
N ILE A 73 -4.45 -5.83 -2.53
CA ILE A 73 -3.74 -4.65 -2.01
C ILE A 73 -2.48 -4.42 -2.85
N ILE A 74 -1.70 -5.47 -3.09
CA ILE A 74 -0.50 -5.43 -3.93
C ILE A 74 -0.86 -4.91 -5.34
N LYS A 75 -1.86 -5.51 -6.00
CA LYS A 75 -2.34 -5.03 -7.31
C LYS A 75 -2.77 -3.57 -7.30
N ARG A 76 -3.37 -3.09 -6.21
CA ARG A 76 -3.75 -1.67 -6.09
C ARG A 76 -2.52 -0.78 -5.98
N ILE A 77 -1.51 -1.17 -5.21
CA ILE A 77 -0.22 -0.46 -5.11
C ILE A 77 0.48 -0.42 -6.47
N GLU A 78 0.55 -1.56 -7.19
CA GLU A 78 1.12 -1.61 -8.56
C GLU A 78 0.42 -0.63 -9.50
N LYS A 79 -0.91 -0.57 -9.42
CA LYS A 79 -1.69 0.37 -10.22
C LYS A 79 -1.36 1.82 -9.88
N LEU A 80 -1.26 2.16 -8.60
CA LEU A 80 -0.89 3.50 -8.14
C LEU A 80 0.52 3.90 -8.60
N ASP A 81 1.47 2.95 -8.62
CA ASP A 81 2.82 3.16 -9.15
C ASP A 81 2.79 3.44 -10.66
N LYS A 82 2.11 2.60 -11.44
CA LYS A 82 1.95 2.75 -12.89
C LYS A 82 1.24 4.04 -13.29
N GLU A 83 0.30 4.50 -12.46
CA GLU A 83 -0.43 5.76 -12.66
C GLU A 83 0.37 7.00 -12.19
N GLY A 84 1.57 6.82 -11.62
CA GLY A 84 2.41 7.93 -11.14
C GLY A 84 1.92 8.58 -9.84
N VAL A 85 0.91 8.00 -9.19
CA VAL A 85 0.33 8.53 -7.95
C VAL A 85 1.35 8.47 -6.81
N LEU A 86 2.12 7.39 -6.73
CA LEU A 86 3.16 7.24 -5.69
C LEU A 86 4.30 8.25 -5.84
N ALA A 87 4.65 8.61 -7.07
CA ALA A 87 5.65 9.65 -7.34
C ALA A 87 5.19 11.05 -6.88
N SER A 88 3.87 11.23 -6.70
CA SER A 88 3.26 12.46 -6.20
C SER A 88 2.96 12.41 -4.69
N ALA A 89 3.36 11.34 -3.99
CA ALA A 89 3.16 11.21 -2.56
C ALA A 89 3.89 12.34 -1.80
N THR A 90 3.30 12.81 -0.71
CA THR A 90 3.94 13.83 0.12
C THR A 90 5.16 13.21 0.79
N LYS A 91 6.31 13.90 0.78
CA LYS A 91 7.47 13.43 1.55
C LYS A 91 7.19 13.60 3.04
N GLY A 92 7.25 12.50 3.78
CA GLY A 92 7.24 12.53 5.24
C GLY A 92 8.53 13.19 5.71
N VAL A 93 8.41 14.24 6.52
CA VAL A 93 9.53 14.86 7.23
C VAL A 93 9.73 14.16 8.56
#